data_AF-A0A4Q5LMT1-F1
#
_entry.id   AF-A0A4Q5LMT1-F1
#
_cell.length_a   1.000
_cell.length_b   1.000
_cell.length_c   1.000
_cell.angle_alpha   90.00
_cell.angle_beta   90.00
_cell.angle_gamma   90.00
#
_symmetry.space_group_name_H-M   'P 1'
#
loop_
_entity.id
_entity.type
_entity.pdbx_description
1 polymer ?
#
loop_
_entity_poly.entity_id
_entity_poly.type
_entity_poly.pdbx_seq_one_letter_code
_entity_poly.pdbx_strand_id
1 'polypeptide(L)'
;MSREVKVRPKIDPIEYAEKIDHITRFLGKGDEVKLSVMFRGREITRPEVGEELLRRFAEDLKDHIKPGASTVRDGRSVHIVFAPKGG
;
A
#
# COMPACT_ATOMS: atom_id res chain seq x y z
N MET A 1 0.72 -3.02 -16.59
CA MET A 1 -0.32 -3.90 -16.01
C MET A 1 -0.58 -3.44 -14.58
N SER A 2 -1.61 -3.96 -13.88
CA SER A 2 -1.80 -3.66 -12.45
C SER A 2 -1.37 -4.84 -11.58
N ARG A 3 -0.62 -4.55 -10.52
CA ARG A 3 -0.17 -5.52 -9.52
C ARG A 3 -0.91 -5.27 -8.22
N GLU A 4 -1.26 -6.33 -7.51
CA GLU A 4 -1.89 -6.23 -6.21
C GLU A 4 -0.93 -6.74 -5.12
N VAL A 5 -0.74 -5.93 -4.09
CA VAL A 5 0.04 -6.27 -2.90
C VAL A 5 -0.89 -6.21 -1.68
N LYS A 6 -0.85 -7.23 -0.84
CA LYS A 6 -1.67 -7.32 0.37
C LYS A 6 -0.80 -7.37 1.60
N VAL A 7 -1.20 -6.63 2.62
CA VAL A 7 -0.54 -6.55 3.93
C VAL A 7 -1.56 -6.68 5.05
N ARG A 8 -1.08 -7.01 6.24
CA ARG A 8 -1.89 -7.06 7.46
C ARG A 8 -1.65 -5.79 8.30
N PRO A 9 -2.62 -5.38 9.16
CA PRO A 9 -2.43 -4.23 10.04
C PRO A 9 -1.23 -4.35 10.98
N LYS A 10 -0.87 -5.58 11.36
CA LYS A 10 0.26 -5.90 12.25
C LYS A 10 1.44 -6.45 11.45
N ILE A 11 1.86 -5.73 10.42
CA ILE A 11 3.06 -6.06 9.65
C ILE A 11 4.30 -5.83 10.52
N ASP A 12 5.26 -6.75 10.48
CA ASP A 12 6.54 -6.56 11.16
C ASP A 12 7.51 -5.74 10.30
N PRO A 13 8.59 -5.17 10.87
CA PRO A 13 9.52 -4.31 10.12
C PRO A 13 10.24 -5.01 8.96
N ILE A 14 10.52 -6.32 9.08
CA ILE A 14 11.20 -7.08 8.02
C ILE A 14 10.22 -7.28 6.87
N GLU A 15 8.99 -7.75 7.15
CA GLU A 15 7.95 -7.86 6.12
C GLU A 15 7.66 -6.50 5.48
N TYR A 16 7.62 -5.41 6.26
CA TYR A 16 7.41 -4.07 5.74
C TYR A 16 8.47 -3.67 4.70
N ALA A 17 9.75 -3.86 5.02
CA ALA A 17 10.86 -3.57 4.12
C ALA A 17 10.79 -4.43 2.83
N GLU A 18 10.45 -5.73 2.97
CA GLU A 18 10.25 -6.60 1.81
C GLU A 18 9.11 -6.11 0.90
N LYS A 19 8.02 -5.56 1.46
CA LYS A 19 6.92 -4.98 0.67
C LYS A 19 7.36 -3.72 -0.06
N ILE A 20 8.12 -2.83 0.59
CA ILE A 20 8.66 -1.62 -0.06
C ILE A 20 9.50 -2.02 -1.28
N ASP A 21 10.46 -2.93 -1.11
CA ASP A 21 11.32 -3.40 -2.19
C ASP A 21 10.51 -4.00 -3.35
N HIS A 22 9.49 -4.80 -3.03
CA HIS A 22 8.64 -5.43 -4.03
C HIS A 22 7.81 -4.40 -4.81
N ILE A 23 7.21 -3.44 -4.12
CA ILE A 23 6.42 -2.36 -4.73
C ILE A 23 7.32 -1.49 -5.63
N THR A 24 8.49 -1.09 -5.13
CA THR A 24 9.47 -0.31 -5.91
C THR A 24 9.89 -1.03 -7.19
N ARG A 25 10.09 -2.36 -7.14
CA ARG A 25 10.40 -3.17 -8.33
C ARG A 25 9.25 -3.20 -9.34
N PHE A 26 7.99 -3.23 -8.90
CA PHE A 26 6.85 -3.16 -9.82
C PHE A 26 6.71 -1.77 -10.44
N LEU A 27 6.81 -0.72 -9.64
CA LEU A 27 6.78 0.66 -10.12
C LEU A 27 7.90 0.94 -11.12
N GLY A 28 9.11 0.42 -10.87
CA GLY A 28 10.25 0.51 -11.79
C GLY A 28 10.05 -0.21 -13.13
N LYS A 29 9.08 -1.13 -13.23
CA LYS A 29 8.67 -1.78 -14.48
C LYS A 29 7.52 -1.05 -15.20
N GLY A 30 7.05 0.07 -14.65
CA GLY A 30 5.89 0.79 -15.16
C GLY A 30 4.55 0.16 -14.78
N ASP A 31 4.53 -0.80 -13.86
CA ASP A 31 3.28 -1.37 -13.35
C ASP A 31 2.67 -0.45 -12.28
N GLU A 32 1.35 -0.28 -12.32
CA GLU A 32 0.60 0.35 -11.24
C GLU A 32 0.42 -0.68 -10.11
N VAL A 33 0.51 -0.22 -8.85
CA VAL A 33 0.41 -1.12 -7.69
C VAL A 33 -0.75 -0.72 -6.79
N LYS A 34 -1.71 -1.63 -6.60
CA LYS A 34 -2.75 -1.53 -5.57
C LYS A 34 -2.25 -2.20 -4.29
N LEU A 35 -1.99 -1.43 -3.26
CA LEU A 35 -1.63 -1.93 -1.93
C LEU A 35 -2.87 -1.93 -1.03
N SER A 36 -3.24 -3.11 -0.51
CA SER A 36 -4.45 -3.30 0.31
C SER A 36 -4.11 -3.83 1.71
N VAL A 37 -4.66 -3.21 2.75
CA VAL A 37 -4.68 -3.71 4.13
C VAL A 37 -6.01 -4.42 4.35
N MET A 38 -5.96 -5.71 4.67
CA MET A 38 -7.16 -6.49 4.97
C MET A 38 -7.36 -6.61 6.48
N PHE A 39 -8.53 -6.21 6.97
CA PHE A 39 -8.90 -6.37 8.38
C PHE A 39 -9.60 -7.70 8.62
N ARG A 40 -9.34 -8.34 9.76
CA ARG A 40 -10.01 -9.58 10.18
C ARG A 40 -10.54 -9.45 11.61
N GLY A 41 -11.67 -10.10 11.85
CA GLY A 41 -12.28 -10.17 13.19
C GLY A 41 -12.52 -8.79 13.80
N ARG A 42 -11.99 -8.58 15.01
CA ARG A 42 -12.17 -7.34 15.77
C ARG A 42 -11.40 -6.14 15.21
N GLU A 43 -10.50 -6.35 14.25
CA GLU A 43 -9.69 -5.27 13.66
C GLU A 43 -10.49 -4.43 12.65
N ILE A 44 -11.68 -4.90 12.21
CA ILE A 44 -12.57 -4.16 11.31
C ILE A 44 -13.03 -2.83 11.93
N THR A 45 -13.07 -2.73 13.27
CA THR A 45 -13.48 -1.50 13.97
C THR A 45 -12.42 -0.41 13.95
N ARG A 46 -11.21 -0.69 13.44
CA ARG A 46 -10.08 0.25 13.44
C ARG A 46 -9.47 0.45 12.04
N PRO A 47 -10.26 0.93 11.06
CA PRO A 47 -9.76 1.19 9.71
C PRO A 47 -8.62 2.20 9.67
N GLU A 48 -8.56 3.12 10.64
CA GLU A 48 -7.52 4.15 10.75
C GLU A 48 -6.10 3.56 10.87
N VAL A 49 -5.96 2.36 11.43
CA VAL A 49 -4.67 1.67 11.53
C VAL A 49 -4.14 1.28 10.16
N GLY A 50 -5.03 0.82 9.27
CA GLY A 50 -4.64 0.50 7.91
C GLY A 50 -4.37 1.76 7.08
N GLU A 51 -5.16 2.82 7.27
CA GLU A 51 -4.91 4.10 6.56
C GLU A 51 -3.55 4.69 6.92
N GLU A 52 -3.22 4.70 8.22
CA GLU A 52 -1.91 5.16 8.69
C GLU A 52 -0.78 4.32 8.10
N LEU A 53 -0.94 2.99 8.08
CA LEU A 53 0.04 2.11 7.46
C LEU A 53 0.23 2.42 5.96
N LEU A 54 -0.87 2.61 5.23
CA LEU A 54 -0.82 2.96 3.80
C LEU A 54 -0.19 4.33 3.55
N ARG A 55 -0.44 5.32 4.41
CA ARG A 55 0.22 6.64 4.33
C ARG A 55 1.72 6.51 4.53
N ARG A 56 2.18 5.69 5.49
CA ARG A 56 3.61 5.42 5.67
C ARG A 56 4.24 4.81 4.42
N PHE A 57 3.58 3.82 3.82
CA PHE A 57 4.02 3.27 2.52
C PHE A 57 4.09 4.35 1.44
N ALA A 58 3.11 5.26 1.37
CA ALA A 58 3.11 6.34 0.38
C ALA A 58 4.28 7.32 0.59
N GLU A 59 4.59 7.66 1.85
CA GLU A 59 5.73 8.52 2.19
C GLU A 59 7.06 7.88 1.82
N ASP A 60 7.26 6.60 2.16
CA ASP A 60 8.49 5.87 1.86
C ASP A 60 8.67 5.63 0.34
N LEU A 61 7.56 5.59 -0.42
CA LEU A 61 7.56 5.39 -1.87
C LEU A 61 7.45 6.69 -2.67
N LYS A 62 7.40 7.87 -2.02
CA LYS A 62 7.14 9.18 -2.67
C LYS A 62 8.07 9.49 -3.84
N ASP A 63 9.28 8.93 -3.84
CA ASP A 63 10.26 9.14 -4.89
C ASP A 63 9.98 8.32 -6.14
N HIS A 64 9.21 7.24 -6.02
CA HIS A 64 8.87 6.31 -7.09
C HIS A 64 7.45 6.51 -7.66
N ILE A 65 6.56 7.17 -6.92
CA ILE A 65 5.13 7.31 -7.27
C ILE A 65 4.74 8.74 -7.69
N LYS A 66 3.73 8.87 -8.55
CA LYS A 66 3.10 10.17 -8.85
C LYS A 66 2.42 10.73 -7.58
N PRO A 67 2.47 12.06 -7.36
CA PRO A 67 1.80 12.67 -6.22
C PRO A 67 0.28 12.51 -6.31
N GLY A 68 -0.40 12.58 -5.16
CA GLY A 68 -1.87 12.55 -5.10
C GLY A 68 -2.48 11.16 -4.86
N ALA A 69 -1.69 10.15 -4.53
CA ALA A 69 -2.21 8.86 -4.08
C ALA A 69 -3.02 9.05 -2.78
N SER A 70 -4.25 8.50 -2.75
CA SER A 70 -5.15 8.60 -1.61
C SER A 70 -5.68 7.24 -1.20
N THR A 71 -5.93 7.07 0.10
CA THR A 71 -6.47 5.82 0.66
C THR A 71 -7.97 5.72 0.42
N VAL A 72 -8.43 4.57 -0.05
CA VAL A 72 -9.84 4.25 -0.30
C VAL A 72 -10.28 3.16 0.68
N ARG A 73 -11.40 3.38 1.36
CA ARG A 73 -12.06 2.39 2.20
C ARG A 73 -12.96 1.52 1.34
N ASP A 74 -12.81 0.20 1.45
CA ASP A 74 -13.64 -0.76 0.74
C ASP A 74 -14.02 -1.92 1.69
N GLY A 75 -15.20 -1.77 2.31
CA GLY A 75 -15.76 -2.74 3.24
C GLY A 75 -14.82 -3.10 4.39
N ARG A 76 -14.20 -4.29 4.31
CA ARG A 76 -13.27 -4.83 5.32
C ARG A 76 -11.80 -4.63 4.95
N SER A 77 -11.53 -3.67 4.07
CA SER A 77 -10.19 -3.32 3.65
C SER A 77 -10.03 -1.82 3.45
N VAL A 78 -8.79 -1.35 3.54
CA VAL A 78 -8.40 -0.06 3.01
C VAL A 78 -7.29 -0.30 2.00
N HIS A 79 -7.27 0.47 0.93
CA HIS A 79 -6.25 0.34 -0.09
C HIS A 79 -5.79 1.69 -0.62
N ILE A 80 -4.64 1.71 -1.25
CA ILE A 80 -4.09 2.85 -1.98
C ILE A 80 -3.56 2.35 -3.31
N VAL A 81 -3.63 3.18 -4.34
CA VAL A 81 -3.11 2.87 -5.66
C VAL A 81 -1.91 3.78 -5.94
N PHE A 82 -0.79 3.16 -6.27
CA PHE A 82 0.47 3.81 -6.59
C PHE A 82 0.71 3.77 -8.09
N ALA A 83 0.71 4.93 -8.71
CA ALA A 83 1.10 5.10 -10.12
C ALA A 83 2.60 5.42 -10.21
N PRO A 84 3.38 4.77 -11.10
CA PRO A 84 4.82 5.02 -11.22
C PRO A 84 5.11 6.41 -11.81
N LYS A 85 6.17 7.08 -11.34
CA LYS A 85 6.60 8.40 -11.90
C LYS A 85 7.06 8.33 -13.35
N GLY A 86 7.69 7.24 -13.75
CA GLY A 86 8.31 7.07 -15.08
C GLY A 86 7.41 6.46 -16.15
N GLY A 87 6.09 6.45 -15.93
CA GLY A 87 5.09 5.96 -16.89
C GLY A 87 4.34 7.07 -17.60
#